data_AF-A0A848M7Z2-F1
#
_entry.id   AF-A0A848M7Z2-F1
#
_cell.length_a   1.000
_cell.length_b   1.000
_cell.length_c   1.000
_cell.angle_alpha   90.00
_cell.angle_beta   90.00
_cell.angle_gamma   90.00
#
_symmetry.space_group_name_H-M   'P 1'
#
loop_
_entity.id
_entity.type
_entity.pdbx_description
1 polymer ?
#
loop_
_entity_poly.entity_id
_entity_poly.type
_entity_poly.pdbx_seq_one_letter_code
_entity_poly.pdbx_strand_id
1 'polypeptide(L)'
;MKKTLLFLLVLLLIFSSQAAEAHPGRTDSSGGHTCRTNCGKWGLSSGEYHTHNGGLSFSDDVEYPDDEGSSYVEVPEMTQEQLEETYASLIKAGRDIGYKHGVYCILRMPRIAA
;
A
#
# COMPACT_ATOMS: atom_id res chain seq x y z
N MET A 1 22.60 -33.23 -30.24
CA MET A 1 21.91 -32.97 -28.96
C MET A 1 22.06 -31.51 -28.47
N LYS A 2 23.27 -30.95 -28.38
CA LYS A 2 23.50 -29.53 -27.99
C LYS A 2 22.74 -28.47 -28.82
N LYS A 3 22.60 -28.68 -30.14
CA LYS A 3 21.84 -27.78 -31.03
C LYS A 3 20.32 -27.82 -30.75
N THR A 4 19.80 -29.01 -30.44
CA THR A 4 18.40 -29.22 -30.07
C THR A 4 18.08 -28.59 -28.71
N LEU A 5 19.00 -28.71 -27.74
CA LEU A 5 18.88 -28.07 -26.43
C LEU A 5 18.87 -26.53 -26.57
N LEU A 6 19.79 -25.99 -27.37
CA LEU A 6 19.85 -24.55 -27.64
C LEU A 6 18.55 -24.05 -28.28
N PHE A 7 18.01 -24.80 -29.25
CA PHE A 7 16.76 -24.47 -29.92
C PHE A 7 15.57 -24.44 -28.95
N LEU A 8 15.46 -25.45 -28.08
CA LEU A 8 14.42 -25.49 -27.04
C LEU A 8 14.55 -24.36 -26.02
N LEU A 9 15.77 -23.99 -25.63
CA LEU A 9 16.02 -22.86 -24.73
C LEU A 9 15.55 -21.54 -25.34
N VAL A 10 15.86 -21.30 -26.62
CA VAL A 10 15.43 -20.08 -27.33
C VAL A 10 13.91 -20.03 -27.44
N LEU A 11 13.26 -21.15 -27.76
CA LEU A 11 11.81 -21.25 -27.75
C LEU A 11 11.23 -20.86 -26.39
N LEU A 12 11.73 -21.47 -25.30
CA LEU A 12 11.25 -21.18 -23.95
C LEU A 12 11.30 -19.69 -23.61
N LEU A 13 12.39 -19.00 -23.97
CA LEU A 13 12.55 -17.57 -23.70
C LEU A 13 11.52 -16.72 -24.45
N ILE A 14 11.24 -17.04 -25.72
CA ILE A 14 10.25 -16.30 -26.52
C ILE A 14 8.85 -16.45 -25.94
N PHE A 15 8.48 -17.65 -25.49
CA PHE A 15 7.15 -17.90 -24.92
C PHE A 15 7.00 -17.45 -23.45
N SER A 16 8.10 -17.08 -22.79
CA SER A 16 8.10 -16.63 -21.40
C SER A 16 7.77 -15.14 -21.21
N SER A 17 7.59 -14.37 -22.28
CA SER A 17 7.25 -12.94 -22.14
C SER A 17 5.82 -12.76 -21.62
N GLN A 18 5.69 -12.31 -20.38
CA GLN A 18 4.43 -11.83 -19.83
C GLN A 18 4.24 -10.35 -20.18
N ALA A 19 3.03 -9.95 -20.53
CA ALA A 19 2.70 -8.55 -20.77
C ALA A 19 2.80 -7.77 -19.45
N ALA A 20 3.68 -6.78 -19.39
CA ALA A 20 3.73 -5.83 -18.28
C ALA A 20 2.71 -4.72 -18.55
N GLU A 21 1.64 -4.70 -17.76
CA GLU A 21 0.63 -3.65 -17.84
C GLU A 21 1.10 -2.47 -16.97
N ALA A 22 1.63 -1.43 -17.61
CA ALA A 22 2.03 -0.20 -16.91
C ALA A 22 0.85 0.79 -16.85
N HIS A 23 0.59 1.35 -15.67
CA HIS A 23 -0.41 2.39 -15.49
C HIS A 23 0.07 3.73 -16.08
N PRO A 24 -0.83 4.48 -16.75
CA PRO A 24 -0.49 5.76 -17.36
C PRO A 24 -0.34 6.87 -16.33
N GLY A 25 0.63 7.75 -16.56
CA GLY A 25 1.05 8.78 -15.60
C GLY A 25 2.52 8.57 -15.32
N ARG A 26 3.35 9.25 -16.11
CA ARG A 26 4.81 9.21 -15.96
C ARG A 26 5.19 9.68 -14.55
N THR A 27 6.05 8.94 -13.87
CA THR A 27 6.55 9.36 -12.55
C THR A 27 7.26 10.70 -12.67
N ASP A 28 6.95 11.62 -11.77
CA ASP A 28 7.55 12.94 -11.71
C ASP A 28 8.72 13.02 -10.71
N SER A 29 9.30 14.20 -10.58
CA SER A 29 10.43 14.47 -9.67
C SER A 29 10.10 14.27 -8.19
N SER A 30 8.82 14.27 -7.83
CA SER A 30 8.34 14.07 -6.46
C SER A 30 8.10 12.59 -6.14
N GLY A 31 8.32 11.69 -7.10
CA GLY A 31 8.16 10.25 -6.91
C GLY A 31 6.71 9.76 -7.00
N GLY A 32 5.80 10.58 -7.53
CA GLY A 32 4.41 10.19 -7.80
C GLY A 32 4.02 10.42 -9.25
N HIS A 33 2.72 10.31 -9.55
CA HIS A 33 2.18 10.54 -10.88
C HIS A 33 0.69 10.85 -10.86
N THR A 34 0.24 11.70 -11.77
CA THR A 34 -1.20 11.92 -12.02
C THR A 34 -1.72 10.96 -13.08
N CYS A 35 -2.81 10.25 -12.78
CA CYS A 35 -3.52 9.45 -13.76
C CYS A 35 -4.31 10.33 -14.73
N ARG A 36 -4.08 10.17 -16.04
CA ARG A 36 -4.70 11.00 -17.10
C ARG A 36 -5.63 10.24 -18.05
N THR A 37 -5.43 8.94 -18.20
CA THR A 37 -6.22 8.11 -19.13
C THR A 37 -6.48 6.75 -18.50
N ASN A 38 -7.63 6.13 -18.79
CA ASN A 38 -7.98 4.79 -18.34
C ASN A 38 -7.84 4.55 -16.81
N CYS A 39 -8.03 5.58 -15.98
CA CYS A 39 -7.77 5.52 -14.53
C CYS A 39 -8.62 4.47 -13.81
N GLY A 40 -9.89 4.32 -14.20
CA GLY A 40 -10.77 3.30 -13.62
C GLY A 40 -10.29 1.86 -13.83
N LYS A 41 -9.50 1.57 -14.87
CA LYS A 41 -8.87 0.25 -15.07
C LYS A 41 -7.91 -0.10 -13.93
N TRP A 42 -7.38 0.92 -13.27
CA TRP A 42 -6.39 0.83 -12.20
C TRP A 42 -6.98 1.13 -10.83
N GLY A 43 -8.31 1.25 -10.72
CA GLY A 43 -8.99 1.59 -9.46
C GLY A 43 -8.79 3.04 -9.01
N LEU A 44 -8.38 3.94 -9.91
CA LEU A 44 -8.13 5.36 -9.62
C LEU A 44 -9.20 6.24 -10.26
N SER A 45 -9.45 7.39 -9.63
CA SER A 45 -10.24 8.47 -10.20
C SER A 45 -9.46 9.22 -11.29
N SER A 46 -10.18 9.81 -12.24
CA SER A 46 -9.55 10.59 -13.31
C SER A 46 -8.93 11.86 -12.73
N GLY A 47 -7.63 12.06 -12.94
CA GLY A 47 -6.88 13.20 -12.39
C GLY A 47 -6.30 12.98 -11.00
N GLU A 48 -6.47 11.79 -10.41
CA GLU A 48 -5.91 11.45 -9.10
C GLU A 48 -4.38 11.34 -9.16
N TYR A 49 -3.70 11.80 -8.09
CA TYR A 49 -2.25 11.74 -7.94
C TYR A 49 -1.85 10.60 -6.99
N HIS A 50 -0.91 9.75 -7.42
CA HIS A 50 -0.48 8.57 -6.68
C HIS A 50 1.04 8.58 -6.48
N THR A 51 1.47 8.57 -5.22
CA THR A 51 2.87 8.54 -4.77
C THR A 51 3.40 7.12 -4.62
N HIS A 52 4.61 6.83 -5.10
CA HIS A 52 5.25 5.51 -4.95
C HIS A 52 6.03 5.33 -3.63
N ASN A 53 6.18 6.40 -2.84
CA ASN A 53 6.71 6.31 -1.49
C ASN A 53 5.65 5.65 -0.62
N GLY A 54 5.92 4.47 -0.06
CA GLY A 54 4.99 3.68 0.76
C GLY A 54 4.50 4.32 2.09
N GLY A 55 4.50 5.65 2.17
CA GLY A 55 3.76 6.43 3.14
C GLY A 55 2.35 6.69 2.62
N LEU A 56 1.37 6.42 3.47
CA LEU A 56 -0.05 6.71 3.24
C LEU A 56 -0.19 8.16 2.75
N SER A 57 -0.49 8.36 1.46
CA SER A 57 -1.05 9.63 1.00
C SER A 57 -2.54 9.53 1.32
N PHE A 58 -2.91 9.87 2.56
CA PHE A 58 -4.30 10.20 2.83
C PHE A 58 -4.61 11.41 1.95
N SER A 59 -5.60 11.29 1.06
CA SER A 59 -6.21 12.51 0.52
C SER A 59 -6.82 13.22 1.73
N ASP A 60 -6.40 14.45 1.98
CA ASP A 60 -6.81 15.28 3.11
C ASP A 60 -8.30 15.70 3.03
N ASP A 61 -9.16 14.92 2.35
CA ASP A 61 -10.61 15.08 2.37
C ASP A 61 -11.23 14.54 3.68
N VAL A 62 -10.47 14.58 4.78
CA VAL A 62 -11.03 14.48 6.12
C VAL A 62 -11.28 15.90 6.56
N GLU A 63 -12.52 16.35 6.37
CA GLU A 63 -13.05 17.54 7.03
C GLU A 63 -12.93 17.31 8.54
N TYR A 64 -11.89 17.89 9.14
CA TYR A 64 -11.70 17.87 10.59
C TYR A 64 -12.79 18.78 11.16
N PRO A 65 -13.72 18.30 12.00
CA PRO A 65 -14.68 19.18 12.63
C PRO A 65 -13.91 20.23 13.41
N ASP A 66 -14.25 21.49 13.14
CA ASP A 66 -13.66 22.68 13.73
C ASP A 66 -13.46 22.49 15.25
N ASP A 67 -12.22 22.69 15.69
CA ASP A 67 -11.78 22.65 17.09
C ASP A 67 -12.50 23.74 17.90
N GLU A 68 -13.74 23.47 18.30
CA GLU A 68 -14.46 24.22 19.32
C GLU A 68 -14.26 23.50 20.66
N GLY A 69 -13.16 23.86 21.32
CA GLY A 69 -13.01 23.67 22.76
C GLY A 69 -12.34 22.35 23.17
N SER A 70 -11.06 22.45 23.49
CA SER A 70 -10.34 21.45 24.30
C SER A 70 -10.98 21.32 25.68
N SER A 71 -11.97 20.43 25.79
CA SER A 71 -12.39 19.84 27.05
C SER A 71 -11.47 18.66 27.30
N TYR A 72 -10.63 18.75 28.34
CA TYR A 72 -9.88 17.62 28.85
C TYR A 72 -10.87 16.51 29.21
N VAL A 73 -11.03 15.53 28.34
CA VAL A 73 -11.72 14.29 28.69
C VAL A 73 -10.73 13.51 29.52
N GLU A 74 -11.04 13.31 30.81
CA GLU A 74 -10.31 12.35 31.64
C GLU A 74 -10.38 10.99 30.95
N VAL A 75 -9.28 10.62 30.30
CA VAL A 75 -9.13 9.31 29.68
C VAL A 75 -9.15 8.30 30.83
N PRO A 76 -10.09 7.32 30.82
CA PRO A 76 -10.12 6.30 31.86
C PRO A 76 -8.76 5.61 31.93
N GLU A 77 -8.22 5.46 33.13
CA GLU A 77 -6.98 4.72 33.36
C GLU A 77 -7.20 3.26 32.91
N MET A 78 -6.69 2.94 31.72
CA MET A 78 -6.77 1.62 31.12
C MET A 78 -5.67 0.76 31.71
N THR A 79 -5.99 -0.46 32.14
CA THR A 79 -4.96 -1.37 32.64
C THR A 79 -4.00 -1.74 31.50
N GLN A 80 -2.75 -2.09 31.83
CA GLN A 80 -1.75 -2.47 30.83
C GLN A 80 -2.24 -3.62 29.93
N GLU A 81 -3.01 -4.56 30.48
CA GLU A 81 -3.58 -5.69 29.75
C GLU A 81 -4.62 -5.24 28.71
N GLN A 82 -5.51 -4.32 29.09
CA GLN A 82 -6.51 -3.75 28.19
C GLN A 82 -5.87 -2.92 27.07
N LEU A 83 -4.75 -2.24 27.36
CA LEU A 83 -3.99 -1.50 26.36
C LEU A 83 -3.36 -2.44 25.32
N GLU A 84 -2.78 -3.55 25.78
CA GLU A 84 -2.17 -4.55 24.89
C GLU A 84 -3.22 -5.24 24.00
N GLU A 85 -4.40 -5.57 24.53
CA GLU A 85 -5.51 -6.13 23.75
C GLU A 85 -6.01 -5.14 22.69
N THR A 86 -6.20 -3.87 23.08
CA THR A 86 -6.62 -2.80 22.18
C THR A 86 -5.61 -2.63 21.05
N TYR A 87 -4.31 -2.60 21.38
CA TYR A 87 -3.24 -2.46 20.40
C TYR A 87 -3.18 -3.66 19.44
N ALA A 88 -3.34 -4.88 19.95
CA ALA A 88 -3.39 -6.09 19.14
C ALA A 88 -4.58 -6.08 18.17
N SER A 89 -5.75 -5.62 18.61
CA SER A 89 -6.94 -5.48 17.80
C SER A 89 -6.74 -4.47 16.66
N LEU A 90 -6.17 -3.30 16.97
CA LEU A 90 -5.88 -2.26 15.98
C LEU A 90 -4.88 -2.74 14.92
N ILE A 91 -3.82 -3.45 15.33
CA ILE A 91 -2.87 -4.05 14.39
C ILE A 91 -3.54 -5.06 13.47
N LYS A 92 -4.42 -5.91 14.01
CA LYS A 92 -5.14 -6.89 13.20
C LYS A 92 -6.06 -6.20 12.19
N ALA A 93 -6.83 -5.21 12.63
CA ALA A 93 -7.70 -4.43 11.75
C ALA A 93 -6.91 -3.73 10.64
N GLY A 94 -5.81 -3.05 10.97
CA GLY A 94 -4.94 -2.42 9.98
C GLY A 94 -4.34 -3.41 9.00
N ARG A 95 -3.96 -4.60 9.46
CA ARG A 95 -3.45 -5.68 8.61
C ARG A 95 -4.54 -6.21 7.65
N ASP A 96 -5.74 -6.43 8.14
CA ASP A 96 -6.87 -6.93 7.34
C ASP A 96 -7.27 -5.91 6.27
N ILE A 97 -7.25 -4.61 6.60
CA ILE A 97 -7.42 -3.51 5.65
C ILE A 97 -6.29 -3.53 4.61
N GLY A 98 -5.03 -3.63 5.04
CA GLY A 98 -3.88 -3.71 4.13
C GLY A 98 -3.97 -4.87 3.13
N TYR A 99 -4.33 -6.08 3.60
CA TYR A 99 -4.54 -7.24 2.73
C TYR A 99 -5.68 -7.04 1.74
N LYS A 100 -6.82 -6.48 2.18
CA LYS A 100 -7.98 -6.23 1.32
C LYS A 100 -7.69 -5.22 0.21
N HIS A 101 -6.88 -4.20 0.50
CA HIS A 101 -6.58 -3.11 -0.42
C HIS A 101 -5.24 -3.29 -1.16
N GLY A 102 -4.56 -4.43 -1.00
CA GLY A 102 -3.29 -4.71 -1.67
C GLY A 102 -2.09 -3.90 -1.17
N VAL A 103 -2.24 -3.22 -0.02
CA VAL A 103 -1.21 -2.39 0.61
C VAL A 103 -0.47 -3.27 1.62
N TYR A 104 0.51 -4.03 1.12
CA TYR A 104 1.37 -4.85 1.98
C TYR A 104 2.39 -3.96 2.69
N CYS A 105 2.00 -3.36 3.82
CA CYS A 105 2.99 -2.89 4.79
C CYS A 105 3.64 -4.11 5.42
N ILE A 106 4.75 -4.58 4.85
CA ILE A 106 5.66 -5.51 5.51
C ILE A 106 6.35 -4.70 6.62
N LEU A 107 5.65 -4.42 7.71
CA LEU A 107 6.27 -4.02 8.97
C LEU A 107 7.03 -5.25 9.46
N ARG A 108 8.26 -5.40 8.96
CA ARG A 108 9.23 -6.34 9.48
C ARG A 108 9.61 -5.83 10.86
N MET A 109 8.82 -6.19 11.87
CA MET A 109 9.22 -6.00 13.25
C MET A 109 10.55 -6.73 13.41
N PRO A 110 11.64 -6.07 13.84
CA PRO A 110 12.81 -6.80 14.27
C PRO A 110 12.35 -7.69 15.43
N ARG A 111 12.49 -9.01 15.27
CA ARG A 111 12.42 -9.91 16.41
C ARG A 111 13.51 -9.44 17.36
N ILE A 112 13.12 -8.78 18.46
CA ILE A 112 13.99 -8.64 19.61
C ILE A 112 14.10 -10.07 20.16
N ALA A 113 15.20 -10.74 19.79
CA ALA A 113 15.60 -11.96 20.46
C ALA A 113 16.02 -11.55 21.88
N ALA A 114 15.32 -12.08 22.87
CA ALA A 114 15.76 -12.11 24.26
C ALA A 114 16.83 -13.20 24.44
#